data_AF-A0A5C6MCL5-F1
#
_entry.id   AF-A0A5C6MCL5-F1
#
_cell.length_a   1.000
_cell.length_b   1.000
_cell.length_c   1.000
_cell.angle_alpha   90.00
_cell.angle_beta   90.00
_cell.angle_gamma   90.00
#
_symmetry.space_group_name_H-M   'P 1'
#
loop_
_entity.id
_entity.type
_entity.pdbx_description
1 polymer ?
#
loop_
_entity_poly.entity_id
_entity_poly.type
_entity_poly.pdbx_seq_one_letter_code
_entity_poly.pdbx_strand_id
1 'polypeptide(L)'
;MTMRLTRVTLGILLLLAVCCSQATADGPRGCAPWRPCGPGNSFGGNRLIPQAGFGADFRPSCSSHDACLAAGVPRRDCDRQFLHNMQCACEQSRHPILCRMQARWYYTAARVFGGLYH
;
A
#
# COMPACT_ATOMS: atom_id res chain seq x y z
N MET A 1 7.83 41.35 12.11
CA MET A 1 7.43 39.97 12.48
C MET A 1 7.36 38.99 11.30
N THR A 2 7.73 39.37 10.08
CA THR A 2 7.63 38.53 8.87
C THR A 2 8.83 37.58 8.67
N MET A 3 10.05 37.98 9.06
CA MET A 3 11.29 37.19 8.87
C MET A 3 11.40 35.93 9.75
N ARG A 4 10.70 35.86 10.89
CA ARG A 4 10.69 34.66 11.75
C ARG A 4 9.74 33.60 11.21
N LEU A 5 8.61 34.02 10.65
CA LEU A 5 7.62 33.12 10.07
C LEU A 5 8.17 32.42 8.82
N THR A 6 8.89 33.15 7.96
CA THR A 6 9.53 32.58 6.75
C THR A 6 10.64 31.59 7.05
N ARG A 7 11.40 31.76 8.14
CA ARG A 7 12.44 30.79 8.55
C ARG A 7 11.85 29.50 9.09
N VAL A 8 10.75 29.59 9.85
CA VAL A 8 10.04 28.41 10.37
C VAL A 8 9.38 27.63 9.24
N THR A 9 8.74 28.31 8.29
CA THR A 9 8.15 27.62 7.12
C THR A 9 9.21 26.99 6.23
N LEU A 10 10.35 27.66 5.99
CA LEU A 10 11.45 27.08 5.21
C LEU A 10 12.05 25.85 5.92
N GLY A 11 12.20 25.90 7.25
CA GLY A 11 12.68 24.76 8.04
C GLY A 11 11.73 23.57 8.01
N ILE A 12 10.42 23.81 8.08
CA ILE A 12 9.39 22.76 7.94
C ILE A 12 9.39 22.16 6.53
N LEU A 13 9.51 23.00 5.49
CA LEU A 13 9.60 22.55 4.09
C LEU A 13 10.86 21.71 3.84
N LEU A 14 12.00 22.10 4.41
CA LEU A 14 13.26 21.34 4.35
C LEU A 14 13.14 19.99 5.08
N LEU A 15 12.52 19.95 6.27
CA LEU A 15 12.26 18.70 7.00
C LEU A 15 11.35 17.75 6.22
N LEU A 16 10.28 18.28 5.60
CA LEU A 16 9.38 17.48 4.75
C LEU A 16 10.09 16.94 3.50
N ALA A 17 10.94 17.75 2.86
CA ALA A 17 11.71 17.30 1.69
C ALA A 17 12.73 16.20 2.03
N VAL A 18 13.39 16.29 3.19
CA VAL A 18 14.32 15.26 3.67
C VAL A 18 13.59 13.95 3.99
N CYS A 19 12.39 14.02 4.60
CA CYS A 19 11.56 12.84 4.86
C CYS A 19 11.08 12.13 3.58
N CYS A 20 10.90 12.86 2.47
CA CYS A 20 10.49 12.28 1.20
C CYS A 20 11.63 11.64 0.40
N SER A 21 12.89 11.91 0.73
CA SER A 21 14.03 11.60 -0.16
C SER A 21 14.58 10.17 -0.02
N GLN A 22 14.06 9.33 0.88
CA GLN A 22 14.65 8.01 1.16
C GLN A 22 13.62 6.86 1.23
N ALA A 23 12.61 6.87 0.37
CA ALA A 23 11.68 5.75 0.22
C ALA A 23 12.00 4.88 -1.00
N THR A 24 13.26 4.54 -1.25
CA THR A 24 13.59 3.44 -2.16
C THR A 24 13.32 2.12 -1.43
N ALA A 25 12.10 1.61 -1.55
CA ALA A 25 11.77 0.28 -1.06
C ALA A 25 12.30 -0.74 -2.08
N ASP A 26 13.33 -1.50 -1.70
CA ASP A 26 13.68 -2.71 -2.43
C ASP A 26 12.44 -3.60 -2.54
N GLY A 27 12.12 -4.01 -3.78
CA GLY A 27 11.16 -5.08 -4.06
C GLY A 27 11.50 -6.37 -3.30
N PRO A 28 10.64 -7.40 -3.36
CA PRO A 28 10.52 -8.45 -2.35
C PRO A 28 11.82 -9.26 -2.19
N ARG A 29 12.70 -8.78 -1.30
CA ARG A 29 13.87 -9.51 -0.81
C ARG A 29 13.88 -9.39 0.70
N GLY A 30 13.11 -10.26 1.36
CA GLY A 30 13.27 -10.49 2.80
C GLY A 30 12.02 -10.40 3.67
N CYS A 31 10.81 -10.32 3.11
CA CYS A 31 9.60 -10.46 3.91
C CYS A 31 9.10 -11.89 4.00
N ALA A 32 8.64 -12.22 5.21
CA ALA A 32 8.01 -13.48 5.51
C ALA A 32 6.80 -13.74 4.60
N PRO A 33 6.64 -14.96 4.03
CA PRO A 33 5.57 -15.28 3.08
C PRO A 33 4.15 -14.99 3.60
N TRP A 34 3.96 -14.91 4.92
CA TRP A 34 2.66 -14.69 5.56
C TRP A 34 2.24 -13.22 5.72
N ARG A 35 3.04 -12.24 5.26
CA ARG A 35 2.68 -10.81 5.23
C ARG A 35 2.92 -10.19 3.84
N PRO A 36 2.23 -10.64 2.78
CA PRO A 36 2.47 -10.15 1.43
C PRO A 36 1.89 -8.75 1.14
N CYS A 37 0.99 -8.20 1.96
CA CYS A 37 0.49 -6.84 1.67
C CYS A 37 1.50 -5.79 2.13
N GLY A 38 2.07 -5.06 1.16
CA GLY A 38 2.95 -3.91 1.37
C GLY A 38 4.40 -4.10 0.89
N PRO A 39 5.17 -3.00 0.84
CA PRO A 39 6.60 -3.05 0.57
C PRO A 39 7.35 -3.58 1.79
N GLY A 40 7.70 -4.86 1.73
CA GLY A 40 8.32 -5.65 2.77
C GLY A 40 8.99 -4.93 3.95
N ASN A 41 10.31 -4.81 3.86
CA ASN A 41 11.20 -4.36 4.95
C ASN A 41 11.22 -2.83 5.10
N SER A 42 10.27 -2.09 4.52
CA SER A 42 10.20 -0.64 4.65
C SER A 42 9.70 -0.23 6.05
N PHE A 43 10.10 0.95 6.53
CA PHE A 43 9.60 1.50 7.78
C PHE A 43 8.09 1.70 7.68
N GLY A 44 7.33 0.81 8.32
CA GLY A 44 5.87 0.82 8.33
C GLY A 44 5.18 -0.02 7.26
N GLY A 45 5.89 -0.56 6.25
CA GLY A 45 5.31 -1.27 5.10
C GLY A 45 4.32 -2.37 5.47
N ASN A 46 4.81 -3.57 5.78
CA ASN A 46 3.92 -4.72 6.03
C ASN A 46 3.37 -4.72 7.47
N ARG A 47 3.88 -3.83 8.34
CA ARG A 47 3.50 -3.75 9.75
C ARG A 47 2.25 -2.90 9.97
N LEU A 48 2.08 -1.83 9.21
CA LEU A 48 0.94 -0.92 9.33
C LEU A 48 -0.19 -1.24 8.36
N ILE A 49 0.09 -2.01 7.31
CA ILE A 49 -0.92 -2.46 6.35
C ILE A 49 -1.61 -3.71 6.93
N PRO A 50 -2.94 -3.67 7.18
CA PRO A 50 -3.65 -4.86 7.61
C PRO A 50 -3.52 -5.99 6.57
N GLN A 51 -3.50 -7.23 7.03
CA GLN A 51 -3.36 -8.39 6.13
C GLN A 51 -4.70 -9.09 5.87
N ALA A 52 -5.73 -8.71 6.63
CA ALA A 52 -7.07 -9.25 6.59
C ALA A 52 -8.10 -8.11 6.70
N GLY A 53 -9.32 -8.36 6.22
CA GLY A 53 -10.46 -7.44 6.33
C GLY A 53 -11.71 -8.15 6.85
N PHE A 54 -12.15 -7.80 8.07
CA PHE A 54 -13.36 -8.34 8.69
C PHE A 54 -13.49 -9.88 8.66
N GLY A 55 -12.35 -10.59 8.78
CA GLY A 55 -12.27 -12.04 8.74
C GLY A 55 -11.93 -12.64 7.38
N ALA A 56 -11.90 -11.86 6.30
CA ALA A 56 -11.32 -12.29 5.02
C ALA A 56 -9.80 -12.12 5.01
N ASP A 57 -9.10 -13.08 4.41
CA ASP A 57 -7.66 -13.00 4.19
C ASP A 57 -7.35 -12.31 2.85
N PHE A 58 -6.67 -11.15 2.89
CA PHE A 58 -6.30 -10.41 1.69
C PHE A 58 -4.91 -10.76 1.17
N ARG A 59 -4.14 -11.57 1.91
CA ARG A 59 -2.77 -11.93 1.56
C ARG A 59 -2.63 -12.59 0.19
N PRO A 60 -3.51 -13.54 -0.22
CA PRO A 60 -3.45 -14.09 -1.57
C PRO A 60 -3.66 -13.03 -2.66
N SER A 61 -4.56 -12.07 -2.40
CA SER A 61 -4.83 -10.97 -3.34
C SER A 61 -3.61 -10.06 -3.50
N CYS A 62 -2.96 -9.69 -2.39
CA CYS A 62 -1.73 -8.88 -2.41
C CYS A 62 -0.59 -9.60 -3.15
N SER A 63 -0.35 -10.88 -2.85
CA SER A 63 0.69 -11.66 -3.55
C SER A 63 0.43 -11.76 -5.06
N SER A 64 -0.84 -11.93 -5.47
CA SER A 64 -1.19 -11.95 -6.90
C SER A 64 -1.01 -10.59 -7.58
N HIS A 65 -1.22 -9.50 -6.85
CA HIS A 65 -1.04 -8.13 -7.35
C HIS A 65 0.44 -7.83 -7.58
N ASP A 66 1.29 -8.15 -6.61
CA ASP A 66 2.75 -8.00 -6.74
C ASP A 66 3.29 -8.83 -7.91
N ALA A 67 2.84 -10.08 -8.08
CA ALA A 67 3.23 -10.92 -9.20
C ALA A 67 2.76 -10.35 -10.56
N CYS A 68 1.55 -9.79 -10.61
CA CYS A 68 1.03 -9.13 -11.81
C CYS A 68 1.88 -7.92 -12.21
N LEU A 69 2.26 -7.08 -11.24
CA LEU A 69 3.15 -5.95 -11.47
C LEU A 69 4.54 -6.39 -11.92
N ALA A 70 5.10 -7.42 -11.28
CA ALA A 70 6.41 -7.99 -11.63
C ALA A 70 6.44 -8.60 -13.04
N ALA A 71 5.31 -9.11 -13.53
CA ALA A 71 5.17 -9.63 -14.89
C ALA A 71 5.09 -8.52 -15.97
N GLY A 72 5.12 -7.23 -15.59
CA GLY A 72 5.05 -6.11 -16.53
C GLY A 72 3.66 -5.88 -17.12
N VAL A 73 2.61 -6.48 -16.54
CA VAL A 73 1.22 -6.23 -16.93
C VAL A 73 0.86 -4.77 -16.62
N PRO A 74 0.03 -4.11 -17.44
CA PRO A 74 -0.37 -2.74 -17.17
C PRO A 74 -0.95 -2.58 -15.76
N ARG A 75 -0.38 -1.66 -14.99
CA ARG A 75 -0.73 -1.41 -13.59
C ARG A 75 -2.24 -1.31 -13.33
N ARG A 76 -2.96 -0.61 -14.22
CA ARG A 76 -4.42 -0.46 -14.15
C ARG A 76 -5.16 -1.80 -14.13
N ASP A 77 -4.68 -2.77 -14.90
CA ASP A 77 -5.30 -4.09 -15.02
C ASP A 77 -4.98 -4.93 -13.78
N CYS A 78 -3.74 -4.85 -13.28
CA CYS A 78 -3.36 -5.45 -11.99
C CYS A 78 -4.19 -4.87 -10.83
N ASP A 79 -4.36 -3.55 -10.75
CA ASP A 79 -5.13 -2.90 -9.68
C ASP A 79 -6.61 -3.31 -9.72
N ARG A 80 -7.19 -3.46 -10.92
CA ARG A 80 -8.57 -3.95 -11.09
C ARG A 80 -8.72 -5.40 -10.64
N GLN A 81 -7.81 -6.27 -11.08
CA GLN A 81 -7.80 -7.68 -10.66
C GLN A 81 -7.62 -7.80 -9.14
N PHE A 82 -6.77 -6.95 -8.56
CA PHE A 82 -6.56 -6.87 -7.12
C PHE A 82 -7.84 -6.52 -6.35
N LEU A 83 -8.57 -5.48 -6.78
CA LEU A 83 -9.85 -5.12 -6.19
C LEU A 83 -10.86 -6.27 -6.29
N HIS A 84 -10.97 -6.89 -7.46
CA HIS A 84 -11.86 -8.03 -7.70
C HIS A 84 -11.55 -9.19 -6.74
N ASN A 85 -10.29 -9.60 -6.65
CA ASN A 85 -9.88 -10.73 -5.80
C ASN A 85 -10.19 -10.49 -4.31
N MET A 86 -9.95 -9.27 -3.81
CA MET A 86 -10.32 -8.91 -2.44
C MET A 86 -11.84 -8.92 -2.23
N GLN A 87 -12.63 -8.48 -3.22
CA GLN A 87 -14.09 -8.51 -3.13
C GLN A 87 -14.65 -9.93 -3.11
N CYS A 88 -14.06 -10.87 -3.87
CA CYS A 88 -14.38 -12.29 -3.78
C CYS A 88 -14.04 -12.85 -2.40
N ALA A 89 -12.86 -12.51 -1.84
CA ALA A 89 -12.50 -12.92 -0.48
C ALA A 89 -13.50 -12.42 0.58
N CYS A 90 -14.13 -11.28 0.33
CA CYS A 90 -15.15 -10.72 1.24
C CYS A 90 -16.46 -11.50 1.30
N GLU A 91 -16.75 -12.40 0.35
CA GLU A 91 -17.98 -13.20 0.35
C GLU A 91 -18.09 -14.10 1.58
N GLN A 92 -16.95 -14.57 2.09
CA GLN A 92 -16.86 -15.43 3.28
C GLN A 92 -16.49 -14.66 4.55
N SER A 93 -16.46 -13.32 4.49
CA SER A 93 -16.12 -12.48 5.65
C SER A 93 -17.28 -12.35 6.65
N ARG A 94 -16.97 -12.00 7.89
CA ARG A 94 -17.98 -11.76 8.94
C ARG A 94 -18.86 -10.54 8.64
N HIS A 95 -18.31 -9.57 7.91
CA HIS A 95 -19.01 -8.34 7.51
C HIS A 95 -18.72 -8.00 6.03
N PRO A 96 -19.42 -8.64 5.07
CA PRO A 96 -19.12 -8.52 3.64
C PRO A 96 -19.13 -7.09 3.08
N ILE A 97 -20.02 -6.23 3.58
CA ILE A 97 -20.12 -4.84 3.13
C ILE A 97 -18.87 -4.05 3.57
N LEU A 98 -18.51 -4.14 4.85
CA LEU A 98 -17.35 -3.43 5.39
C LEU A 98 -16.04 -3.96 4.81
N CYS A 99 -15.95 -5.28 4.59
CA CYS A 99 -14.83 -5.90 3.88
C CYS A 99 -14.67 -5.33 2.47
N ARG A 100 -15.76 -5.22 1.70
CA ARG A 100 -15.71 -4.63 0.35
C ARG A 100 -15.33 -3.15 0.36
N MET A 101 -15.74 -2.40 1.38
CA MET A 101 -15.27 -1.02 1.56
C MET A 101 -13.77 -0.96 1.83
N GLN A 102 -13.25 -1.84 2.69
CA GLN A 102 -11.82 -1.95 2.94
C GLN A 102 -11.04 -2.36 1.67
N ALA A 103 -11.55 -3.31 0.88
CA ALA A 103 -10.96 -3.67 -0.41
C ALA A 103 -10.83 -2.46 -1.37
N ARG A 104 -11.83 -1.57 -1.40
CA ARG A 104 -11.78 -0.32 -2.18
C ARG A 104 -10.74 0.66 -1.64
N TRP A 105 -10.52 0.70 -0.33
CA TRP A 105 -9.42 1.46 0.27
C TRP A 105 -8.05 0.95 -0.18
N TYR A 106 -7.85 -0.38 -0.19
CA TYR A 106 -6.60 -0.99 -0.67
C TYR A 106 -6.35 -0.68 -2.14
N TYR A 107 -7.38 -0.82 -2.99
CA TYR A 107 -7.30 -0.43 -4.39
C TYR A 107 -6.89 1.04 -4.56
N THR A 108 -7.54 1.95 -3.83
CA THR A 108 -7.21 3.37 -3.90
C THR A 108 -5.78 3.64 -3.45
N ALA A 109 -5.34 3.01 -2.35
CA ALA A 109 -3.98 3.13 -1.85
C ALA A 109 -2.95 2.60 -2.87
N ALA A 110 -3.20 1.45 -3.49
CA ALA A 110 -2.31 0.89 -4.53
C ALA A 110 -2.18 1.82 -5.75
N ARG A 111 -3.25 2.52 -6.13
CA ARG A 111 -3.25 3.49 -7.23
C ARG A 111 -2.52 4.79 -6.91
N VAL A 112 -2.64 5.28 -5.67
CA VAL A 112 -2.06 6.56 -5.25
C VAL A 112 -0.60 6.40 -4.82
N PHE A 113 -0.30 5.38 -4.04
CA PHE A 113 1.00 5.24 -3.38
C PHE A 113 1.88 4.17 -4.00
N GLY A 114 1.34 3.19 -4.73
CA GLY A 114 2.18 2.08 -5.16
C GLY A 114 3.16 2.43 -6.30
N GLY A 115 3.20 3.69 -6.79
CA GLY A 115 4.26 4.21 -7.66
C GLY A 115 5.40 4.91 -6.89
N LEU A 116 5.28 5.05 -5.57
CA LEU A 116 6.30 5.65 -4.70
C LEU A 116 7.32 4.63 -4.17
N TYR A 117 7.14 3.34 -4.50
CA TYR A 117 7.89 2.22 -3.92
C TYR A 117 8.43 1.26 -5.01
N HIS A 118 8.74 1.78 -6.19
CA HIS A 118 9.38 1.05 -7.30
C HIS A 118 10.77 1.60 -7.58
#